data_AF-A0A6N2V655-F1
#
_entry.id   AF-A0A6N2V655-F1
#
_cell.length_a   1.000
_cell.length_b   1.000
_cell.length_c   1.000
_cell.angle_alpha   90.00
_cell.angle_beta   90.00
_cell.angle_gamma   90.00
#
_symmetry.space_group_name_H-M   'P 1'
#
loop_
_entity.id
_entity.type
_entity.pdbx_description
1 polymer ?
#
loop_
_entity_poly.entity_id
_entity_poly.type
_entity_poly.pdbx_seq_one_letter_code
_entity_poly.pdbx_strand_id
1 'polypeptide(L)'
;MKTSDKPTADILIKASTNSEWDCCNFAIIHLSEEWRKLQAKRFEAVKPFGDDYSFQSMRFYDGSVVFFQSEDEGPDVEELLADKEWAFVELDDGELDELTSPENSLDYYKIVIYRDGNARYEAFGKHTDEEFWTNGFPLQQLTGQTIKI
;
A
#
# COMPACT_ATOMS: atom_id res chain seq x y z
N MET A 1 6.99 4.37 -15.41
CA MET A 1 6.46 5.02 -14.21
C MET A 1 7.43 6.10 -13.84
N LYS A 2 6.97 7.22 -13.30
CA LYS A 2 7.86 8.33 -12.87
C LYS A 2 7.45 8.84 -11.51
N THR A 3 8.41 9.08 -10.64
CA THR A 3 8.14 9.69 -9.34
C THR A 3 7.75 11.15 -9.47
N SER A 4 6.90 11.60 -8.55
CA SER A 4 6.39 12.96 -8.50
C SER A 4 6.52 13.52 -7.09
N ASP A 5 6.94 14.78 -6.98
CA ASP A 5 6.93 15.52 -5.71
C ASP A 5 5.53 16.06 -5.37
N LYS A 6 4.58 15.99 -6.32
CA LYS A 6 3.21 16.44 -6.14
C LYS A 6 2.31 15.23 -5.85
N PRO A 7 1.22 15.40 -5.08
CA PRO A 7 0.23 14.34 -4.92
C PRO A 7 -0.35 13.90 -6.27
N THR A 8 -0.29 12.61 -6.58
CA THR A 8 -0.89 11.98 -7.75
C THR A 8 -2.03 11.04 -7.35
N ALA A 9 -2.62 10.36 -8.33
CA ALA A 9 -3.65 9.35 -8.10
C ALA A 9 -3.08 8.04 -7.53
N ASP A 10 -1.77 7.82 -7.58
CA ASP A 10 -1.16 6.54 -7.25
C ASP A 10 0.13 6.73 -6.44
N ILE A 11 0.40 5.80 -5.54
CA ILE A 11 1.70 5.71 -4.88
C ILE A 11 2.36 4.37 -5.20
N LEU A 12 3.67 4.43 -5.42
CA LEU A 12 4.57 3.28 -5.39
C LEU A 12 5.02 3.08 -3.95
N ILE A 13 4.98 1.84 -3.46
CA ILE A 13 5.39 1.48 -2.10
C ILE A 13 6.13 0.14 -2.10
N LYS A 14 7.15 0.00 -1.24
CA LYS A 14 7.80 -1.29 -1.01
C LYS A 14 6.82 -2.31 -0.48
N ALA A 15 6.97 -3.55 -0.93
CA ALA A 15 6.15 -4.67 -0.47
C ALA A 15 7.03 -5.90 -0.26
N SER A 16 6.46 -6.89 0.41
CA SER A 16 7.14 -8.14 0.72
C SER A 16 6.13 -9.27 0.80
N THR A 17 6.64 -10.49 0.67
CA THR A 17 5.90 -11.72 0.90
C THR A 17 6.66 -12.64 1.85
N ASN A 18 5.96 -13.54 2.53
CA ASN A 18 6.57 -14.64 3.27
C ASN A 18 6.70 -15.93 2.44
N SER A 19 6.35 -15.88 1.15
CA SER A 19 6.48 -17.03 0.25
C SER A 19 7.94 -17.42 0.06
N GLU A 20 8.19 -18.74 0.02
CA GLU A 20 9.48 -19.32 -0.37
C GLU A 20 9.60 -19.53 -1.89
N TRP A 21 8.48 -19.38 -2.62
CA TRP A 21 8.34 -19.78 -4.03
C TRP A 21 7.90 -18.62 -4.94
N ASP A 22 7.39 -17.54 -4.35
CA ASP A 22 6.86 -16.38 -5.05
C ASP A 22 7.60 -15.11 -4.62
N CYS A 23 7.54 -14.08 -5.46
CA CYS A 23 8.22 -12.81 -5.24
C CYS A 23 7.21 -11.66 -5.13
N CYS A 24 7.57 -10.69 -4.28
CA CYS A 24 6.86 -9.42 -4.20
C CYS A 24 7.83 -8.36 -3.70
N ASN A 25 8.01 -7.31 -4.49
CA ASN A 25 9.00 -6.26 -4.24
C ASN A 25 8.32 -4.91 -3.97
N PHE A 26 7.19 -4.67 -4.64
CA PHE A 26 6.47 -3.41 -4.52
C PHE A 26 4.97 -3.58 -4.75
N ALA A 27 4.24 -2.52 -4.46
CA ALA A 27 2.83 -2.41 -4.77
C ALA A 27 2.50 -1.00 -5.26
N ILE A 28 1.40 -0.89 -6.00
CA ILE A 28 0.77 0.37 -6.37
C ILE A 28 -0.53 0.50 -5.57
N ILE A 29 -0.71 1.63 -4.88
CA ILE A 29 -1.96 1.94 -4.17
C ILE A 29 -2.67 3.08 -4.90
N HIS A 30 -3.93 2.84 -5.28
CA HIS A 30 -4.76 3.80 -5.98
C HIS A 30 -5.52 4.71 -5.00
N LEU A 31 -5.18 6.00 -5.01
CA LEU A 31 -5.65 7.04 -4.10
C LEU A 31 -6.82 7.86 -4.68
N SER A 32 -7.84 7.17 -5.20
CA SER A 32 -9.07 7.82 -5.70
C SER A 32 -9.71 8.75 -4.67
N GLU A 33 -10.55 9.69 -5.11
CA GLU A 33 -11.25 10.60 -4.19
C GLU A 33 -12.12 9.84 -3.18
N GLU A 34 -12.78 8.77 -3.63
CA GLU A 34 -13.60 7.91 -2.77
C GLU A 34 -12.74 7.12 -1.79
N TRP A 35 -11.56 6.65 -2.21
CA TRP A 35 -10.58 6.06 -1.29
C TRP A 35 -10.20 7.05 -0.20
N ARG A 36 -9.85 8.29 -0.55
CA ARG A 36 -9.42 9.32 0.42
C ARG A 36 -10.50 9.60 1.44
N LYS A 37 -11.75 9.78 1.01
CA LYS A 37 -12.91 9.99 1.91
C LYS A 37 -13.15 8.79 2.82
N LEU A 38 -13.10 7.58 2.26
CA LEU A 38 -13.35 6.35 3.01
C LEU A 38 -12.26 6.10 4.06
N GLN A 39 -10.99 6.22 3.68
CA GLN A 39 -9.90 6.01 4.62
C GLN A 39 -9.81 7.13 5.67
N ALA A 40 -10.16 8.38 5.32
CA ALA A 40 -10.29 9.46 6.30
C ALA A 40 -11.29 9.09 7.40
N LYS A 41 -12.48 8.59 7.01
CA LYS A 41 -13.50 8.13 7.96
C LYS A 41 -13.02 6.96 8.83
N ARG A 42 -12.32 5.99 8.22
CA ARG A 42 -11.76 4.85 8.95
C ARG A 42 -10.66 5.27 9.93
N PHE A 43 -9.83 6.24 9.56
CA PHE A 43 -8.82 6.81 10.45
C PHE A 43 -9.45 7.53 11.65
N GLU A 44 -10.52 8.31 11.46
CA GLU A 44 -11.28 8.91 12.59
C GLU A 44 -11.75 7.85 13.61
N ALA A 45 -12.10 6.65 13.16
CA ALA A 45 -12.52 5.57 14.05
C ALA A 45 -11.36 5.00 14.89
N VAL A 46 -10.12 5.11 14.41
CA VAL A 46 -8.91 4.62 15.10
C VAL A 46 -8.34 5.65 16.08
N LYS A 47 -8.55 6.96 15.85
CA LYS A 47 -8.02 8.03 16.71
C LYS A 47 -8.25 7.86 18.21
N PRO A 48 -9.41 7.38 18.70
CA PRO A 48 -9.62 7.17 20.14
C PRO A 48 -8.63 6.21 20.80
N PHE A 49 -7.94 5.36 20.02
CA PHE A 49 -6.98 4.38 20.50
C PHE A 49 -5.53 4.87 20.46
N GLY A 50 -5.27 6.14 20.13
CA GLY A 50 -3.90 6.69 19.97
C GLY A 50 -2.96 6.39 21.15
N ASP A 51 -3.47 6.51 22.38
CA ASP A 51 -2.73 6.26 23.62
C ASP A 51 -2.96 4.86 24.22
N ASP A 52 -3.76 4.01 23.57
CA ASP A 52 -4.02 2.65 24.01
C ASP A 52 -2.97 1.69 23.42
N TYR A 53 -1.94 1.41 24.21
CA TYR A 53 -0.87 0.48 23.82
C TYR A 53 -1.32 -1.00 23.75
N SER A 54 -2.53 -1.33 24.22
CA SER A 54 -3.11 -2.68 24.07
C SER A 54 -3.87 -2.84 22.74
N PHE A 55 -4.22 -1.74 22.09
CA PHE A 55 -4.83 -1.75 20.77
C PHE A 55 -3.79 -2.11 19.70
N GLN A 56 -4.07 -3.13 18.90
CA GLN A 56 -3.21 -3.51 17.78
C GLN A 56 -3.52 -2.72 16.51
N SER A 57 -4.71 -2.91 15.94
CA SER A 57 -5.13 -2.26 14.68
C SER A 57 -6.62 -2.47 14.41
N MET A 58 -7.16 -1.67 13.48
CA MET A 58 -8.42 -1.97 12.79
C MET A 58 -8.13 -2.49 11.38
N ARG A 59 -8.91 -3.47 10.93
CA ARG A 59 -8.75 -4.09 9.61
C ARG A 59 -10.06 -3.97 8.84
N PHE A 60 -9.96 -3.56 7.58
CA PHE A 60 -11.12 -3.44 6.70
C PHE A 60 -10.81 -4.09 5.36
N TYR A 61 -11.79 -4.78 4.78
CA TYR A 61 -11.68 -5.22 3.39
C TYR A 61 -11.51 -4.01 2.47
N ASP A 62 -10.46 -4.04 1.66
CA ASP A 62 -10.09 -2.96 0.74
C ASP A 62 -9.09 -3.49 -0.29
N GLY A 63 -9.46 -3.42 -1.58
CA GLY A 63 -8.65 -3.91 -2.70
C GLY A 63 -8.03 -2.79 -3.54
N SER A 64 -7.78 -1.62 -2.97
CA SER A 64 -7.24 -0.46 -3.71
C SER A 64 -5.72 -0.54 -3.91
N VAL A 65 -5.16 -1.76 -3.92
CA VAL A 65 -3.74 -2.06 -4.00
C VAL A 65 -3.53 -3.18 -5.01
N VAL A 66 -2.42 -3.12 -5.75
CA VAL A 66 -1.96 -4.20 -6.63
C VAL A 66 -0.50 -4.47 -6.31
N PHE A 67 -0.15 -5.74 -6.11
CA PHE A 67 1.20 -6.19 -5.77
C PHE A 67 1.94 -6.66 -7.01
N PHE A 68 3.25 -6.43 -7.03
CA PHE A 68 4.12 -6.73 -8.17
C PHE A 68 5.48 -7.26 -7.71
N GLN A 69 6.15 -7.93 -8.64
CA GLN A 69 7.55 -8.36 -8.52
C GLN A 69 8.44 -7.57 -9.48
N SER A 70 9.68 -7.37 -9.10
CA SER A 70 10.70 -6.76 -9.94
C SER A 70 11.32 -7.85 -10.82
N GLU A 71 11.24 -7.68 -12.14
CA GLU A 71 11.98 -8.50 -13.12
C GLU A 71 13.18 -7.73 -13.67
N ASP A 72 14.09 -8.41 -14.37
CA ASP A 72 15.30 -7.82 -14.95
C ASP A 72 15.02 -6.64 -15.90
N GLU A 73 13.85 -6.62 -16.56
CA GLU A 73 13.39 -5.52 -17.43
C GLU A 73 12.33 -4.61 -16.78
N GLY A 74 12.01 -4.85 -15.51
CA GLY A 74 11.02 -4.10 -14.73
C GLY A 74 11.54 -2.76 -14.19
N PRO A 75 10.68 -2.00 -13.49
CA PRO A 75 11.10 -0.77 -12.84
C PRO A 75 12.13 -1.03 -11.74
N ASP A 76 13.22 -0.26 -11.73
CA ASP A 76 14.17 -0.23 -10.61
C ASP A 76 13.53 0.53 -9.43
N VAL A 77 12.84 -0.23 -8.57
CA VAL A 77 12.08 0.30 -7.43
C VAL A 77 13.01 0.97 -6.41
N GLU A 78 14.20 0.39 -6.22
CA GLU A 78 15.24 0.90 -5.35
C GLU A 78 15.71 2.29 -5.80
N GLU A 79 15.97 2.47 -7.11
CA GLU A 79 16.30 3.77 -7.69
C GLU A 79 15.13 4.75 -7.59
N LEU A 80 13.92 4.32 -7.96
CA LEU A 80 12.73 5.18 -7.94
C LEU A 80 12.41 5.71 -6.54
N LEU A 81 12.54 4.87 -5.52
CA LEU A 81 12.20 5.25 -4.15
C LEU A 81 13.34 5.97 -3.43
N ALA A 82 14.59 5.84 -3.87
CA ALA A 82 15.76 6.52 -3.28
C ALA A 82 15.76 6.44 -1.73
N ASP A 83 15.75 5.21 -1.21
CA ASP A 83 15.65 4.85 0.22
C ASP A 83 14.32 5.18 0.93
N LYS A 84 13.35 5.81 0.26
CA LYS A 84 12.00 5.99 0.81
C LYS A 84 11.23 4.67 0.84
N GLU A 85 10.23 4.61 1.70
CA GLU A 85 9.27 3.50 1.72
C GLU A 85 8.25 3.60 0.59
N TRP A 86 7.91 4.82 0.20
CA TRP A 86 6.91 5.10 -0.83
C TRP A 86 7.17 6.45 -1.51
N ALA A 87 6.58 6.64 -2.70
CA ALA A 87 6.55 7.89 -3.44
C ALA A 87 5.26 8.03 -4.26
N PHE A 88 4.84 9.27 -4.53
CA PHE A 88 3.82 9.50 -5.57
C PHE A 88 4.39 9.17 -6.93
N VAL A 89 3.59 8.54 -7.78
CA VAL A 89 3.98 8.18 -9.14
C VAL A 89 2.92 8.60 -10.15
N GLU A 90 3.38 8.89 -11.35
CA GLU A 90 2.56 8.97 -12.56
C GLU A 90 2.80 7.70 -13.38
N LEU A 91 1.70 7.06 -13.78
CA LEU A 91 1.67 5.87 -14.61
C LEU A 91 1.14 6.27 -16.00
N ASP A 92 1.79 5.76 -17.04
CA ASP A 92 1.29 5.92 -18.40
C ASP A 92 0.13 4.93 -18.69
N ASP A 93 -0.71 5.21 -19.68
CA ASP A 93 -1.84 4.34 -20.03
C ASP A 93 -1.36 2.92 -20.40
N GLY A 94 -1.87 1.91 -19.70
CA GLY A 94 -1.52 0.50 -19.90
C GLY A 94 -0.21 0.06 -19.23
N GLU A 95 0.56 0.98 -18.65
CA GLU A 95 1.83 0.65 -18.00
C GLU A 95 1.64 -0.31 -16.82
N LEU A 96 0.55 -0.18 -16.06
CA LEU A 96 0.24 -1.07 -14.94
C LEU A 96 0.03 -2.52 -15.41
N ASP A 97 -0.51 -2.72 -16.61
CA ASP A 97 -0.81 -4.05 -17.17
C ASP A 97 0.46 -4.76 -17.68
N GLU A 98 1.54 -4.02 -17.90
CA GLU A 98 2.85 -4.55 -18.31
C GLU A 98 3.70 -4.98 -17.11
N LEU A 99 3.32 -4.60 -15.90
CA LEU A 99 4.05 -4.98 -14.69
C LEU A 99 3.76 -6.42 -14.27
N THR A 100 4.82 -7.10 -13.83
CA THR A 100 4.73 -8.51 -13.47
C THR A 100 4.08 -8.69 -12.09
N SER A 101 2.96 -9.39 -12.07
CA SER A 101 2.27 -9.79 -10.83
C SER A 101 2.99 -10.97 -10.15
N PRO A 102 2.81 -11.16 -8.83
CA PRO A 102 3.18 -12.41 -8.17
C PRO A 102 2.57 -13.64 -8.85
N GLU A 103 3.23 -14.78 -8.74
CA GLU A 103 2.73 -16.05 -9.29
C GLU A 103 1.41 -16.48 -8.61
N ASN A 104 1.28 -16.20 -7.32
CA ASN A 104 0.06 -16.46 -6.58
C ASN A 104 -1.07 -15.52 -7.01
N SER A 105 -2.23 -16.12 -7.27
CA SER A 105 -3.49 -15.38 -7.25
C SER A 105 -3.79 -14.95 -5.83
N LEU A 106 -3.85 -13.64 -5.58
CA LEU A 106 -4.10 -13.07 -4.26
C LEU A 106 -5.60 -12.86 -3.99
N ASP A 107 -6.00 -13.01 -2.73
CA ASP A 107 -7.35 -12.80 -2.20
C ASP A 107 -7.28 -12.20 -0.78
N TYR A 108 -8.44 -11.95 -0.15
CA TYR A 108 -8.57 -11.45 1.23
C TYR A 108 -7.85 -10.13 1.49
N TYR A 109 -7.88 -9.23 0.50
CA TYR A 109 -7.31 -7.89 0.60
C TYR A 109 -7.90 -7.09 1.76
N LYS A 110 -7.02 -6.49 2.54
CA LYS A 110 -7.40 -5.62 3.64
C LYS A 110 -6.39 -4.49 3.82
N ILE A 111 -6.92 -3.33 4.21
CA ILE A 111 -6.14 -2.26 4.80
C ILE A 111 -6.11 -2.44 6.32
N VAL A 112 -4.92 -2.36 6.90
CA VAL A 112 -4.67 -2.43 8.34
C VAL A 112 -4.24 -1.06 8.80
N ILE A 113 -5.01 -0.47 9.73
CA ILE A 113 -4.79 0.90 10.23
C ILE A 113 -4.38 0.81 11.70
N TYR A 114 -3.24 1.41 12.01
CA TYR A 114 -2.62 1.40 13.33
C TYR A 114 -2.96 2.68 14.12
N ARG A 115 -2.76 2.62 15.44
CA ARG A 115 -3.06 3.75 16.35
C ARG A 115 -2.24 5.01 16.10
N ASP A 116 -1.07 4.88 15.45
CA ASP A 116 -0.18 5.99 15.10
C ASP A 116 -0.60 6.70 13.80
N GLY A 117 -1.66 6.22 13.14
CA GLY A 117 -2.16 6.78 11.89
C GLY A 117 -1.42 6.30 10.64
N ASN A 118 -0.49 5.35 10.79
CA ASN A 118 0.02 4.60 9.66
C ASN A 118 -0.94 3.49 9.26
N ALA A 119 -0.84 3.06 8.01
CA ALA A 119 -1.53 1.91 7.48
C ALA A 119 -0.61 1.05 6.62
N ARG A 120 -1.01 -0.20 6.41
CA ARG A 120 -0.44 -1.06 5.36
C ARG A 120 -1.55 -1.86 4.69
N TYR A 121 -1.28 -2.34 3.49
CA TYR A 121 -2.12 -3.35 2.87
C TYR A 121 -1.59 -4.74 3.14
N GLU A 122 -2.51 -5.70 3.24
CA GLU A 122 -2.24 -7.12 3.36
C GLU A 122 -3.18 -7.88 2.39
N ALA A 123 -2.66 -8.91 1.76
CA ALA A 123 -3.40 -9.88 0.95
C ALA A 123 -2.82 -11.28 1.18
N PHE A 124 -3.55 -12.31 0.78
CA PHE A 124 -3.17 -13.70 0.98
C PHE A 124 -3.21 -14.47 -0.34
N GLY A 125 -2.24 -15.37 -0.55
CA GLY A 125 -2.30 -16.34 -1.63
C GLY A 125 -3.54 -17.21 -1.48
N LYS A 126 -4.42 -17.20 -2.49
CA LYS A 126 -5.75 -17.83 -2.46
C LYS A 126 -5.74 -19.31 -2.09
N HIS A 127 -4.62 -19.99 -2.35
CA HIS A 127 -4.47 -21.43 -2.17
C HIS A 127 -3.27 -21.83 -1.29
N THR A 128 -2.45 -20.87 -0.87
CA THR A 128 -1.18 -21.13 -0.17
C THR A 128 -1.15 -20.56 1.24
N ASP A 129 -2.10 -19.68 1.60
CA ASP A 129 -2.10 -18.91 2.85
C ASP A 129 -0.84 -18.02 3.03
N GLU A 130 -0.04 -17.85 1.97
CA GLU A 130 1.13 -16.97 1.97
C GLU A 130 0.67 -15.51 2.06
N GLU A 131 1.38 -14.71 2.84
CA GLU A 131 1.05 -13.32 3.12
C GLU A 131 1.83 -12.39 2.20
N PHE A 132 1.14 -11.41 1.66
CA PHE A 132 1.70 -10.31 0.87
C PHE A 132 1.33 -9.01 1.56
N TRP A 133 2.30 -8.14 1.83
CA TRP A 133 2.04 -6.89 2.54
C TRP A 133 2.90 -5.74 2.05
N THR A 134 2.35 -4.53 2.14
CA THR A 134 3.14 -3.31 1.91
C THR A 134 3.89 -2.91 3.17
N ASN A 135 4.94 -2.12 3.01
CA ASN A 135 5.47 -1.34 4.12
C ASN A 135 4.43 -0.32 4.61
N GLY A 136 4.68 0.25 5.78
CA GLY A 136 3.78 1.21 6.40
C GLY A 136 3.79 2.56 5.66
N PHE A 137 2.62 3.15 5.46
CA PHE A 137 2.46 4.49 4.88
C PHE A 137 1.60 5.40 5.76
N PRO A 138 1.83 6.73 5.73
CA PRO A 138 1.11 7.69 6.57
C PRO A 138 -0.29 7.96 6.02
N LEU A 139 -1.28 7.19 6.47
CA LEU A 139 -2.68 7.28 5.99
C LEU A 139 -3.26 8.69 6.18
N GLN A 140 -2.93 9.33 7.29
CA GLN A 140 -3.35 10.70 7.59
C GLN A 140 -2.87 11.70 6.53
N GLN A 141 -1.62 11.58 6.08
CA GLN A 141 -1.03 12.44 5.05
C GLN A 141 -1.73 12.23 3.70
N LEU A 142 -1.95 10.96 3.31
CA LEU A 142 -2.54 10.62 2.02
C LEU A 142 -4.04 10.96 1.92
N THR A 143 -4.73 11.04 3.06
CA THR A 143 -6.15 11.43 3.12
C THR A 143 -6.36 12.93 3.24
N GLY A 144 -5.29 13.74 3.30
CA GLY A 144 -5.37 15.20 3.40
C GLY A 144 -5.83 15.71 4.77
N GLN A 145 -5.81 14.87 5.80
CA GLN A 145 -6.14 15.28 7.16
C GLN A 145 -4.95 15.99 7.82
N THR A 146 -5.07 17.30 8.06
CA THR A 146 -4.01 18.09 8.72
C THR A 146 -3.89 17.74 10.20
N ILE A 147 -2.66 17.64 10.72
CA ILE A 147 -2.38 17.55 12.17
C ILE A 147 -2.83 18.86 12.81
N LYS A 148 -3.78 18.82 13.75
CA LYS A 148 -3.86 19.87 14.77
C LYS A 148 -2.78 19.52 15.80
N ILE A 149 -1.62 20.16 15.67
CA ILE A 149 -0.61 20.21 16.74
C ILE A 149 -1.12 21.19 17.79
#